data_AF-A0A7J5ECP0-F1
#
_entry.id   AF-A0A7J5ECP0-F1
#
_cell.length_a   1.000
_cell.length_b   1.000
_cell.length_c   1.000
_cell.angle_alpha   90.00
_cell.angle_beta   90.00
_cell.angle_gamma   90.00
#
_symmetry.space_group_name_H-M   'P 1'
#
loop_
_entity.id
_entity.type
_entity.pdbx_description
1 polymer ?
#
loop_
_entity_poly.entity_id
_entity_poly.type
_entity_poly.pdbx_seq_one_letter_code
_entity_poly.pdbx_strand_id
1 'polypeptide(L)'
;MPKLFIHIINLLLVNNHPESIIGDTEEEYIERVSNKGYLYALLWLIGQIIFLVPLHFSNSFYWSAAMLKNYFKIGYRNLIKEKLISIISIAGLGIGIGAAALIMIYVHFETGYDNFFTGSDRIYRIYTTQGASTNNIGYGVVIGTLTPALNEMPDVESATSLFNLGGAYIKIEDKKFDKMNIFFADSNLFDVLDYKIINGTSEKVLTNPSSAIITESTALKFWGTPDVIEKEFELQSNFFESKIYKVAAVIEDTPINSHLEINILLSHYSQPLLDQFGGDEFLTYFKLTESASPEVALKKVYDAFEKVSEPRREAGYDGHAGIIPIKDINLKGASHFRGNSGKGDLDFVIILSIVAAAILLIAVLNFVNLLSAKFQNRFNEIGVRKVVGANRNSILLQFISEAVLIACISSIISIAIFLLALTDFGILVDRKLDIYFSSLPWIIGVVFLISTFAAVVASIFPALRVANLKCVH
;
A
#
# COMPACT_ATOMS: atom_id res chain seq x y z
N MET A 1 -9.08 57.64 -2.19
CA MET A 1 -8.25 56.50 -2.67
C MET A 1 -9.12 55.33 -3.19
N PRO A 2 -8.64 54.39 -4.05
CA PRO A 2 -9.44 53.23 -4.48
C PRO A 2 -9.79 52.28 -3.32
N LYS A 3 -11.08 51.89 -3.20
CA LYS A 3 -11.56 51.02 -2.11
C LYS A 3 -10.85 49.65 -2.02
N LEU A 4 -10.39 49.12 -3.15
CA LEU A 4 -9.65 47.86 -3.22
C LEU A 4 -8.30 47.95 -2.48
N PHE A 5 -7.63 49.10 -2.51
CA PHE A 5 -6.36 49.31 -1.82
C PHE A 5 -6.54 49.34 -0.31
N ILE A 6 -7.57 50.05 0.17
CA ILE A 6 -7.93 50.10 1.59
C ILE A 6 -8.24 48.68 2.10
N HIS A 7 -8.91 47.86 1.30
CA HIS A 7 -9.17 46.46 1.66
C HIS A 7 -7.88 45.62 1.75
N ILE A 8 -6.96 45.77 0.79
CA ILE A 8 -5.66 45.06 0.77
C ILE A 8 -4.79 45.48 1.97
N ILE A 9 -4.72 46.79 2.28
CA ILE A 9 -3.98 47.27 3.45
C ILE A 9 -4.62 46.76 4.75
N ASN A 10 -5.94 46.82 4.89
CA ASN A 10 -6.62 46.27 6.06
C ASN A 10 -6.35 44.77 6.23
N LEU A 11 -6.24 44.01 5.14
CA LEU A 11 -5.90 42.59 5.18
C LEU A 11 -4.43 42.33 5.55
N LEU A 12 -3.51 43.21 5.15
CA LEU A 12 -2.06 43.08 5.42
C LEU A 12 -1.62 43.70 6.77
N LEU A 13 -2.36 44.66 7.33
CA LEU A 13 -1.95 45.40 8.54
C LEU A 13 -2.86 45.16 9.75
N VAL A 14 -3.65 44.08 9.76
CA VAL A 14 -4.65 43.73 10.81
C VAL A 14 -4.14 43.91 12.26
N ASN A 15 -2.84 43.79 12.52
CA ASN A 15 -2.27 43.84 13.87
C ASN A 15 -1.44 45.11 14.20
N ASN A 16 -1.31 46.09 13.29
CA ASN A 16 -0.36 47.22 13.41
C ASN A 16 -0.98 48.62 13.28
N HIS A 17 -2.17 48.87 13.84
CA HIS A 17 -2.85 50.18 13.77
C HIS A 17 -3.05 50.69 12.31
N PRO A 18 -3.88 50.00 11.50
CA PRO A 18 -4.04 50.28 10.08
C PRO A 18 -4.55 51.70 9.78
N GLU A 19 -5.26 52.32 10.72
CA GLU A 19 -5.93 53.61 10.50
C GLU A 19 -4.97 54.78 10.26
N SER A 20 -3.83 54.84 10.96
CA SER A 20 -2.86 55.93 10.76
C SER A 20 -2.14 55.82 9.41
N ILE A 21 -1.77 54.60 9.03
CA ILE A 21 -1.06 54.34 7.77
C ILE A 21 -1.99 54.55 6.57
N ILE A 22 -3.27 54.17 6.70
CA ILE A 22 -4.29 54.44 5.66
C ILE A 22 -4.50 55.95 5.51
N GLY A 23 -4.56 56.70 6.61
CA GLY A 23 -4.67 58.17 6.60
C GLY A 23 -3.52 58.82 5.85
N ASP A 24 -2.27 58.53 6.26
CA ASP A 24 -1.07 59.12 5.65
C ASP A 24 -0.94 58.78 4.16
N THR A 25 -1.24 57.53 3.79
CA THR A 25 -1.19 57.08 2.38
C THR A 25 -2.32 57.64 1.53
N GLU A 26 -3.47 57.98 2.13
CA GLU A 26 -4.57 58.65 1.43
C GLU A 26 -4.25 60.13 1.16
N GLU A 27 -3.70 60.85 2.14
CA GLU A 27 -3.24 62.24 1.96
C GLU A 27 -2.18 62.34 0.85
N GLU A 28 -1.16 61.49 0.91
CA GLU A 28 -0.10 61.42 -0.11
C GLU A 28 -0.62 61.02 -1.51
N TYR A 29 -1.65 60.18 -1.58
CA TYR A 29 -2.29 59.82 -2.85
C TYR A 29 -3.03 61.02 -3.44
N ILE A 30 -3.79 61.76 -2.62
CA ILE A 30 -4.55 62.94 -3.06
C ILE A 30 -3.60 64.04 -3.55
N GLU A 31 -2.50 64.29 -2.84
CA GLU A 31 -1.47 65.25 -3.25
C GLU A 31 -0.82 64.87 -4.59
N ARG A 32 -0.53 63.59 -4.80
CA ARG A 32 0.04 63.14 -6.09
C ARG A 32 -0.96 63.19 -7.23
N VAL A 33 -2.26 62.98 -6.97
CA VAL A 33 -3.32 63.18 -7.96
C VAL A 33 -3.37 64.64 -8.41
N SER A 34 -3.27 65.61 -7.48
CA SER A 34 -3.31 67.04 -7.83
C SER A 34 -2.07 67.49 -8.60
N ASN A 35 -0.88 66.97 -8.26
CA ASN A 35 0.39 67.46 -8.81
C ASN A 35 0.84 66.74 -10.09
N LYS A 36 0.55 65.44 -10.24
CA LYS A 36 1.12 64.59 -11.30
C LYS A 36 0.07 63.79 -12.09
N GLY A 37 -1.21 63.95 -11.75
CA GLY A 37 -2.32 63.28 -12.42
C GLY A 37 -2.60 61.87 -11.91
N TYR A 38 -3.83 61.41 -12.21
CA TYR A 38 -4.39 60.17 -11.67
C TYR A 38 -3.55 58.91 -11.98
N LEU A 39 -3.06 58.79 -13.21
CA LEU A 39 -2.35 57.57 -13.65
C LEU A 39 -1.03 57.38 -12.89
N TYR A 40 -0.30 58.47 -12.65
CA TYR A 40 0.95 58.45 -11.89
C TYR A 40 0.69 58.10 -10.42
N ALA A 41 -0.31 58.72 -9.81
CA ALA A 41 -0.69 58.42 -8.42
C ALA A 41 -1.13 56.96 -8.25
N LEU A 42 -1.86 56.40 -9.23
CA LEU A 42 -2.26 54.99 -9.22
C LEU A 42 -1.07 54.04 -9.36
N LEU A 43 -0.13 54.30 -10.27
CA LEU A 43 1.07 53.47 -10.43
C LEU A 43 1.97 53.52 -9.18
N TRP A 44 2.11 54.69 -8.57
CA TRP A 44 2.81 54.84 -7.29
C TRP A 44 2.13 54.00 -6.18
N LEU A 45 0.80 54.05 -6.11
CA LEU A 45 0.00 53.29 -5.15
C LEU A 45 0.19 51.77 -5.32
N ILE A 46 0.16 51.29 -6.57
CA ILE A 46 0.42 49.88 -6.90
C ILE A 46 1.86 49.49 -6.51
N GLY A 47 2.83 50.37 -6.74
CA GLY A 47 4.22 50.17 -6.31
C GLY A 47 4.36 49.98 -4.79
N GLN A 48 3.59 50.72 -3.99
CA GLN A 48 3.57 50.56 -2.53
C GLN A 48 3.00 49.20 -2.09
N ILE A 49 1.92 48.71 -2.72
CA ILE A 49 1.41 47.35 -2.45
C ILE A 49 2.47 46.31 -2.79
N ILE A 50 3.09 46.41 -3.96
CA ILE A 50 4.10 45.45 -4.43
C ILE A 50 5.30 45.41 -3.46
N PHE A 51 5.64 46.52 -2.84
CA PHE A 51 6.70 46.58 -1.82
C PHE A 51 6.25 46.02 -0.46
N LEU A 52 5.02 46.33 -0.01
CA LEU A 52 4.48 45.95 1.30
C LEU A 52 4.13 44.46 1.41
N VAL A 53 3.64 43.85 0.32
CA VAL A 53 3.18 42.45 0.33
C VAL A 53 4.32 41.46 0.67
N PRO A 54 5.50 41.48 0.01
CA PRO A 54 6.62 40.61 0.36
C PRO A 54 7.13 40.82 1.79
N LEU A 55 7.17 42.07 2.26
CA LEU A 55 7.58 42.41 3.63
C LEU A 55 6.60 41.86 4.66
N HIS A 56 5.30 41.95 4.41
CA HIS A 56 4.27 41.37 5.28
C HIS A 56 4.38 39.85 5.34
N PHE A 57 4.49 39.17 4.19
CA PHE A 57 4.64 37.71 4.17
C PHE A 57 5.93 37.26 4.87
N SER A 58 7.05 37.96 4.64
CA SER A 58 8.32 37.67 5.31
C SER A 58 8.24 37.87 6.82
N ASN A 59 7.69 39.00 7.28
CA ASN A 59 7.49 39.26 8.71
C ASN A 59 6.51 38.27 9.35
N SER A 60 5.39 37.99 8.68
CA SER A 60 4.39 37.01 9.14
C SER A 60 5.01 35.62 9.27
N PHE A 61 5.80 35.19 8.29
CA PHE A 61 6.54 33.94 8.32
C PHE A 61 7.59 33.93 9.45
N TYR A 62 8.36 35.01 9.61
CA TYR A 62 9.36 35.15 10.67
C TYR A 62 8.75 35.06 12.07
N TRP A 63 7.69 35.83 12.34
CA TRP A 63 6.98 35.80 13.62
C TRP A 63 6.29 34.46 13.86
N SER A 64 5.74 33.83 12.81
CA SER A 64 5.17 32.48 12.90
C SER A 64 6.24 31.45 13.26
N ALA A 65 7.42 31.51 12.62
CA ALA A 65 8.56 30.63 12.93
C ALA A 65 9.12 30.87 14.34
N ALA A 66 9.24 32.13 14.76
CA ALA A 66 9.65 32.50 16.12
C ALA A 66 8.67 31.99 17.18
N MET A 67 7.36 32.11 16.90
CA MET A 67 6.31 31.59 17.77
C MET A 67 6.30 30.06 17.82
N LEU A 68 6.46 29.38 16.68
CA LEU A 68 6.62 27.91 16.62
C LEU A 68 7.83 27.44 17.43
N LYS A 69 8.98 28.12 17.30
CA LYS A 69 10.18 27.85 18.11
C LYS A 69 9.91 28.04 19.60
N ASN A 70 9.17 29.08 19.96
CA ASN A 70 8.80 29.33 21.35
C ASN A 70 7.86 28.24 21.89
N TYR A 71 6.82 27.86 21.13
CA TYR A 71 5.92 26.78 21.47
C TYR A 71 6.64 25.45 21.64
N PHE A 72 7.57 25.11 20.74
CA PHE A 72 8.42 23.93 20.87
C PHE A 72 9.30 23.98 22.12
N LYS A 73 9.95 25.13 22.39
CA LYS A 73 10.78 25.33 23.58
C LYS A 73 9.97 25.19 24.87
N ILE A 74 8.75 25.72 24.90
CA ILE A 74 7.84 25.59 26.04
C ILE A 74 7.41 24.13 26.21
N GLY A 75 7.01 23.46 25.13
CA GLY A 75 6.62 22.06 25.17
C GLY A 75 7.72 21.15 25.67
N TYR A 76 8.95 21.32 25.16
CA TYR A 76 10.11 20.58 25.65
C TYR A 76 10.37 20.78 27.15
N ARG A 77 10.32 22.03 27.64
CA ARG A 77 10.48 22.31 29.08
C ARG A 77 9.37 21.67 29.91
N ASN A 78 8.15 21.65 29.39
CA ASN A 78 7.00 21.03 30.06
C ASN A 78 7.10 19.50 30.08
N LEU A 79 7.69 18.86 29.07
CA LEU A 79 7.97 17.42 29.10
C LEU A 79 8.94 17.06 30.23
N ILE A 80 9.99 17.87 30.42
CA ILE A 80 10.98 17.66 31.49
C ILE A 80 10.39 17.96 32.87
N LYS A 81 9.45 18.90 32.98
CA LYS A 81 8.80 19.22 34.25
C LYS A 81 7.86 18.09 34.68
N GLU A 82 7.03 17.59 33.77
CA GLU A 82 6.03 16.54 34.02
C GLU A 82 6.53 15.18 33.50
N LYS A 83 7.68 14.71 34.00
CA LYS A 83 8.39 13.54 33.43
C LYS A 83 7.54 12.28 33.44
N LEU A 84 6.88 11.97 34.54
CA LEU A 84 6.12 10.73 34.70
C LEU A 84 4.99 10.63 33.67
N ILE A 85 4.13 11.66 33.58
CA ILE A 85 3.02 11.68 32.61
C ILE A 85 3.55 11.67 31.18
N SER A 86 4.64 12.40 30.91
CA SER A 86 5.25 12.45 29.58
C SER A 86 5.82 11.09 29.17
N ILE A 87 6.55 10.40 30.06
CA ILE A 87 7.10 9.05 29.81
C ILE A 87 5.97 8.06 29.57
N ILE A 88 4.94 8.03 30.42
CA ILE A 88 3.82 7.10 30.27
C ILE A 88 3.06 7.36 28.96
N SER A 89 2.83 8.63 28.61
CA SER A 89 2.15 9.01 27.37
C SER A 89 2.96 8.61 26.14
N ILE A 90 4.28 8.88 26.16
CA ILE A 90 5.19 8.55 25.08
C ILE A 90 5.31 7.03 24.90
N ALA A 91 5.52 6.30 25.98
CA ALA A 91 5.67 4.85 25.94
C ALA A 91 4.36 4.16 25.54
N GLY A 92 3.23 4.55 26.12
CA GLY A 92 1.92 3.96 25.82
C GLY A 92 1.51 4.17 24.37
N LEU A 93 1.68 5.40 23.85
CA LEU A 93 1.38 5.70 22.45
C LEU A 93 2.38 5.02 21.51
N GLY A 94 3.68 5.05 21.82
CA GLY A 94 4.73 4.43 21.01
C GLY A 94 4.60 2.91 20.91
N ILE A 95 4.35 2.22 22.02
CA ILE A 95 4.14 0.77 22.05
C ILE A 95 2.84 0.40 21.31
N GLY A 96 1.74 1.12 21.57
CA GLY A 96 0.46 0.83 20.93
C GLY A 96 0.51 0.99 19.41
N ILE A 97 1.10 2.09 18.92
CA ILE A 97 1.26 2.31 17.47
C ILE A 97 2.28 1.31 16.88
N GLY A 98 3.36 0.99 17.60
CA GLY A 98 4.38 0.04 17.13
C GLY A 98 3.80 -1.37 16.96
N ALA A 99 3.04 -1.84 17.95
CA ALA A 99 2.34 -3.13 17.87
C ALA A 99 1.29 -3.15 16.75
N ALA A 100 0.48 -2.10 16.64
CA ALA A 100 -0.49 -1.99 15.55
C ALA A 100 0.20 -1.96 14.17
N ALA A 101 1.35 -1.29 14.04
CA ALA A 101 2.11 -1.25 12.79
C ALA A 101 2.64 -2.62 12.37
N LEU A 102 3.11 -3.45 13.31
CA LEU A 102 3.52 -4.83 13.03
C LEU A 102 2.34 -5.67 12.49
N ILE A 103 1.16 -5.53 13.10
CA ILE A 103 -0.02 -6.24 12.60
C ILE A 103 -0.45 -5.71 11.23
N MET A 104 -0.42 -4.38 11.04
CA MET A 104 -0.79 -3.75 9.77
C MET A 104 0.13 -4.17 8.62
N ILE A 105 1.44 -4.36 8.83
CA ILE A 105 2.31 -4.85 7.76
C ILE A 105 2.00 -6.30 7.38
N TYR A 106 1.60 -7.14 8.33
CA TYR A 106 1.12 -8.49 8.03
C TYR A 106 -0.19 -8.45 7.24
N VAL A 107 -1.16 -7.63 7.66
CA VAL A 107 -2.43 -7.46 6.93
C VAL A 107 -2.16 -6.93 5.51
N HIS A 108 -1.26 -5.96 5.37
CA HIS A 108 -0.85 -5.42 4.07
C HIS A 108 -0.17 -6.47 3.20
N PHE A 109 0.67 -7.32 3.78
CA PHE A 109 1.31 -8.45 3.11
C PHE A 109 0.27 -9.43 2.55
N GLU A 110 -0.66 -9.89 3.42
CA GLU A 110 -1.66 -10.91 3.06
C GLU A 110 -2.72 -10.40 2.07
N THR A 111 -3.11 -9.12 2.18
CA THR A 111 -4.03 -8.47 1.23
C THR A 111 -3.34 -7.98 -0.04
N GLY A 112 -2.01 -7.93 -0.03
CA GLY A 112 -1.18 -7.48 -1.15
C GLY A 112 -0.96 -8.55 -2.22
N TYR A 113 -1.45 -9.78 -2.03
CA TYR A 113 -1.15 -10.90 -2.91
C TYR A 113 -1.57 -10.65 -4.36
N ASP A 114 -0.67 -10.98 -5.30
CA ASP A 114 -0.90 -10.95 -6.75
C ASP A 114 -1.37 -9.60 -7.32
N ASN A 115 -1.21 -8.50 -6.57
CA ASN A 115 -1.58 -7.16 -7.00
C ASN A 115 -0.61 -6.54 -8.01
N PHE A 116 0.53 -7.18 -8.27
CA PHE A 116 1.60 -6.65 -9.12
C PHE A 116 1.35 -6.84 -10.63
N PHE A 117 0.38 -7.68 -11.02
CA PHE A 117 0.00 -7.85 -12.43
C PHE A 117 -0.83 -6.67 -12.96
N THR A 118 -0.61 -6.30 -14.22
CA THR A 118 -1.37 -5.24 -14.88
C THR A 118 -2.82 -5.66 -15.09
N GLY A 119 -3.74 -4.93 -14.46
CA GLY A 119 -5.17 -5.24 -14.52
C GLY A 119 -5.55 -6.44 -13.65
N SER A 120 -4.84 -6.68 -12.54
CA SER A 120 -5.12 -7.74 -11.57
C SER A 120 -6.59 -7.83 -11.10
N ASP A 121 -7.35 -6.73 -11.12
CA ASP A 121 -8.80 -6.73 -10.83
C ASP A 121 -9.66 -7.45 -11.88
N ARG A 122 -9.11 -7.68 -13.08
CA ARG A 122 -9.75 -8.36 -14.21
C ARG A 122 -9.22 -9.77 -14.45
N ILE A 123 -8.27 -10.23 -13.63
CA ILE A 123 -7.68 -11.57 -13.76
C ILE A 123 -8.38 -12.53 -12.80
N TYR A 124 -8.80 -13.65 -13.35
CA TYR A 124 -9.53 -14.68 -12.62
C TYR A 124 -8.88 -16.04 -12.87
N ARG A 125 -8.99 -16.90 -11.87
CA ARG A 125 -8.65 -18.32 -11.97
C ARG A 125 -9.94 -19.13 -11.94
N ILE A 126 -10.03 -20.10 -12.85
CA ILE A 126 -11.08 -21.12 -12.81
C ILE A 126 -10.55 -22.37 -12.10
N TYR A 127 -11.41 -23.01 -11.32
CA TYR A 127 -11.12 -24.23 -10.56
C TYR A 127 -12.34 -25.14 -10.52
N THR A 128 -12.18 -26.37 -10.04
CA THR A 128 -13.27 -27.34 -9.90
C THR A 128 -13.61 -27.61 -8.43
N THR A 129 -14.89 -27.68 -8.09
CA THR A 129 -15.40 -28.15 -6.78
C THR A 129 -15.93 -29.56 -6.88
N GLN A 130 -15.79 -30.36 -5.80
CA GLN A 130 -16.36 -31.71 -5.76
C GLN A 130 -17.80 -31.66 -5.22
N GLY A 131 -18.77 -32.07 -6.05
CA GLY A 131 -20.20 -31.99 -5.76
C GLY A 131 -20.81 -30.58 -5.91
N ALA A 132 -22.14 -30.47 -5.86
CA ALA A 132 -22.90 -29.23 -6.08
C ALA A 132 -22.76 -28.17 -4.96
N SER A 133 -21.97 -28.44 -3.92
CA SER A 133 -21.77 -27.50 -2.80
C SER A 133 -20.50 -26.67 -3.02
N THR A 134 -20.64 -25.35 -2.99
CA THR A 134 -19.52 -24.40 -3.04
C THR A 134 -18.59 -24.46 -1.81
N ASN A 135 -18.98 -25.19 -0.76
CA ASN A 135 -18.22 -25.30 0.50
C ASN A 135 -17.19 -26.46 0.50
N ASN A 136 -17.28 -27.39 -0.45
CA ASN A 136 -16.26 -28.42 -0.68
C ASN A 136 -15.33 -27.93 -1.78
N ILE A 137 -14.48 -26.97 -1.43
CA ILE A 137 -13.58 -26.33 -2.37
C ILE A 137 -12.60 -27.38 -2.88
N GLY A 138 -12.76 -27.72 -4.15
CA GLY A 138 -12.11 -28.83 -4.80
C GLY A 138 -10.74 -28.45 -5.37
N TYR A 139 -10.02 -29.50 -5.74
CA TYR A 139 -8.70 -29.46 -6.33
C TYR A 139 -8.70 -28.48 -7.51
N GLY A 140 -7.70 -27.60 -7.55
CA GLY A 140 -7.63 -26.56 -8.55
C GLY A 140 -7.34 -27.14 -9.91
N VAL A 141 -8.36 -27.26 -10.76
CA VAL A 141 -8.14 -27.75 -12.10
C VAL A 141 -9.19 -27.43 -13.14
N VAL A 142 -8.77 -27.08 -14.38
CA VAL A 142 -9.57 -27.34 -15.58
C VAL A 142 -8.75 -27.57 -16.86
N ILE A 143 -9.04 -28.69 -17.54
CA ILE A 143 -9.07 -29.05 -18.98
C ILE A 143 -8.29 -28.11 -19.94
N GLY A 144 -7.24 -28.64 -20.57
CA GLY A 144 -6.44 -27.92 -21.58
C GLY A 144 -7.22 -27.41 -22.81
N THR A 145 -8.44 -27.89 -23.05
CA THR A 145 -9.33 -27.38 -24.11
C THR A 145 -10.17 -26.17 -23.70
N LEU A 146 -10.18 -25.76 -22.42
CA LEU A 146 -10.91 -24.58 -21.98
C LEU A 146 -10.21 -23.30 -22.43
N THR A 147 -8.88 -23.23 -22.31
CA THR A 147 -8.11 -22.03 -22.66
C THR A 147 -8.36 -21.55 -24.10
N PRO A 148 -8.37 -22.42 -25.14
CA PRO A 148 -8.78 -22.02 -26.49
C PRO A 148 -10.20 -21.47 -26.56
N ALA A 149 -11.18 -22.12 -25.91
CA ALA A 149 -12.57 -21.67 -25.91
C ALA A 149 -12.74 -20.29 -25.26
N LEU A 150 -11.99 -20.00 -24.19
CA LEU A 150 -12.00 -18.70 -23.53
C LEU A 150 -11.37 -17.62 -24.41
N ASN A 151 -10.28 -17.93 -25.12
CA ASN A 151 -9.62 -16.97 -26.02
C ASN A 151 -10.50 -16.56 -27.23
N GLU A 152 -11.54 -17.35 -27.58
CA GLU A 152 -12.51 -16.99 -28.61
C GLU A 152 -13.65 -16.09 -28.09
N MET A 153 -13.75 -15.88 -26.77
CA MET A 153 -14.83 -15.10 -26.18
C MET A 153 -14.57 -13.58 -26.29
N PRO A 154 -15.52 -12.78 -26.78
CA PRO A 154 -15.36 -11.33 -26.90
C PRO A 154 -15.08 -10.57 -25.58
N ASP A 155 -15.52 -11.13 -24.45
CA ASP A 155 -15.36 -10.53 -23.12
C ASP A 155 -14.02 -10.89 -22.46
N VAL A 156 -13.25 -11.82 -23.05
CA VAL A 156 -11.96 -12.30 -22.55
C VAL A 156 -10.85 -11.70 -23.42
N GLU A 157 -9.91 -11.00 -22.78
CA GLU A 157 -8.73 -10.42 -23.43
C GLU A 157 -7.70 -11.51 -23.78
N SER A 158 -7.43 -12.41 -22.83
CA SER A 158 -6.58 -13.57 -23.03
C SER A 158 -6.80 -14.61 -21.93
N ALA A 159 -6.54 -15.87 -22.24
CA ALA A 159 -6.53 -16.98 -21.29
C ALA A 159 -5.23 -17.80 -21.46
N THR A 160 -4.75 -18.34 -20.34
CA THR A 160 -3.53 -19.15 -20.24
C THR A 160 -3.70 -20.26 -19.22
N SER A 161 -2.99 -21.36 -19.41
CA SER A 161 -2.92 -22.47 -18.46
C SER A 161 -1.47 -22.80 -18.08
N LEU A 162 -1.30 -23.28 -16.85
CA LEU A 162 -0.03 -23.79 -16.36
C LEU A 162 -0.18 -25.21 -15.80
N PHE A 163 0.78 -26.09 -16.08
CA PHE A 163 0.86 -27.42 -15.49
C PHE A 163 2.10 -27.51 -14.60
N ASN A 164 1.92 -27.81 -13.31
CA ASN A 164 3.06 -27.98 -12.39
C ASN A 164 3.65 -29.39 -12.54
N LEU A 165 4.93 -29.46 -12.92
CA LEU A 165 5.61 -30.72 -13.22
C LEU A 165 6.00 -31.54 -11.98
N GLY A 166 5.95 -30.98 -10.76
CA GLY A 166 6.08 -31.69 -9.48
C GLY A 166 7.09 -32.86 -9.39
N GLY A 167 8.21 -32.68 -8.70
CA GLY A 167 9.16 -33.78 -8.45
C GLY A 167 10.17 -34.04 -9.58
N ALA A 168 10.18 -33.18 -10.61
CA ALA A 168 11.28 -33.09 -11.56
C ALA A 168 12.52 -32.40 -10.94
N TYR A 169 13.68 -32.64 -11.55
CA TYR A 169 14.92 -31.95 -11.22
C TYR A 169 15.66 -31.52 -12.49
N ILE A 170 16.53 -30.53 -12.34
CA ILE A 170 17.37 -30.02 -13.41
C ILE A 170 18.77 -30.62 -13.27
N LYS A 171 19.35 -31.03 -14.40
CA LYS A 171 20.75 -31.44 -14.51
C LYS A 171 21.48 -30.49 -15.45
N ILE A 172 22.60 -29.95 -14.97
CA ILE A 172 23.52 -29.12 -15.73
C ILE A 172 24.91 -29.69 -15.50
N GLU A 173 25.50 -30.26 -16.55
CA GLU A 173 26.76 -31.02 -16.44
C GLU A 173 26.63 -32.11 -15.35
N ASP A 174 27.46 -32.05 -14.32
CA ASP A 174 27.45 -32.98 -13.18
C ASP A 174 26.62 -32.48 -11.97
N LYS A 175 26.02 -31.29 -12.07
CA LYS A 175 25.23 -30.69 -10.99
C LYS A 175 23.76 -31.07 -11.12
N LYS A 176 23.18 -31.48 -10.00
CA LYS A 176 21.75 -31.73 -9.83
C LYS A 176 21.11 -30.62 -9.00
N PHE A 177 19.99 -30.10 -9.50
CA PHE A 177 19.17 -29.11 -8.80
C PHE A 177 17.75 -29.64 -8.64
N ASP A 178 17.40 -30.00 -7.42
CA ASP A 178 16.07 -30.45 -7.01
C ASP A 178 15.23 -29.33 -6.37
N LYS A 179 13.96 -29.62 -6.09
CA LYS A 179 12.99 -28.72 -5.42
C LYS A 179 12.83 -27.37 -6.14
N MET A 180 12.64 -27.46 -7.45
CA MET A 180 12.33 -26.29 -8.28
C MET A 180 10.85 -26.35 -8.67
N ASN A 181 10.17 -25.21 -8.61
CA ASN A 181 8.82 -25.05 -9.13
C ASN A 181 8.91 -24.85 -10.65
N ILE A 182 8.67 -25.94 -11.38
CA ILE A 182 8.75 -26.03 -12.83
C ILE A 182 7.33 -26.15 -13.38
N PHE A 183 6.97 -25.25 -14.29
CA PHE A 183 5.66 -25.25 -14.92
C PHE A 183 5.80 -25.36 -16.44
N PHE A 184 4.92 -26.12 -17.06
CA PHE A 184 4.60 -25.92 -18.48
C PHE A 184 3.56 -24.82 -18.59
N ALA A 185 3.71 -23.92 -19.55
CA ALA A 185 2.83 -22.78 -19.75
C ALA A 185 2.50 -22.54 -21.22
N ASP A 186 1.31 -21.99 -21.47
CA ASP A 186 0.87 -21.58 -22.79
C ASP A 186 1.65 -20.38 -23.33
N SER A 187 1.61 -20.19 -24.65
CA SER A 187 2.22 -19.03 -25.32
C SER A 187 1.68 -17.69 -24.86
N ASN A 188 0.45 -17.65 -24.36
CA ASN A 188 -0.28 -16.43 -23.99
C ASN A 188 -0.06 -16.06 -22.51
N LEU A 189 0.88 -16.72 -21.81
CA LEU A 189 1.14 -16.48 -20.39
C LEU A 189 1.30 -15.00 -20.07
N PHE A 190 2.13 -14.27 -20.82
CA PHE A 190 2.43 -12.86 -20.54
C PHE A 190 1.29 -11.89 -20.85
N ASP A 191 0.29 -12.30 -21.62
CA ASP A 191 -0.90 -11.48 -21.88
C ASP A 191 -1.83 -11.44 -20.64
N VAL A 192 -1.76 -12.49 -19.82
CA VAL A 192 -2.54 -12.63 -18.58
C VAL A 192 -1.69 -12.29 -17.35
N LEU A 193 -0.51 -12.91 -17.23
CA LEU A 193 0.44 -12.78 -16.11
C LEU A 193 1.72 -12.12 -16.64
N ASP A 194 1.73 -10.80 -16.64
CA ASP A 194 2.73 -9.94 -17.29
C ASP A 194 4.04 -9.82 -16.49
N TYR A 195 4.72 -10.94 -16.26
CA TYR A 195 6.02 -10.95 -15.60
C TYR A 195 7.05 -10.12 -16.37
N LYS A 196 7.84 -9.33 -15.63
CA LYS A 196 8.85 -8.45 -16.23
C LYS A 196 10.07 -9.24 -16.67
N ILE A 197 10.45 -9.08 -17.94
CA ILE A 197 11.65 -9.69 -18.51
C ILE A 197 12.87 -8.80 -18.24
N ILE A 198 13.94 -9.42 -17.73
CA ILE A 198 15.25 -8.78 -17.49
C ILE A 198 16.15 -8.95 -18.70
N ASN A 199 16.17 -10.15 -19.31
CA ASN A 199 17.04 -10.49 -20.42
C ASN A 199 16.33 -11.47 -21.38
N GLY A 200 16.64 -11.41 -22.67
CA GLY A 200 15.99 -12.20 -23.72
C GLY A 200 14.76 -11.53 -24.34
N THR A 201 13.93 -12.32 -25.03
CA THR A 201 12.76 -11.81 -25.78
C THR A 201 11.46 -12.26 -25.14
N SER A 202 10.39 -11.45 -25.21
CA SER A 202 9.05 -11.78 -24.69
C SER A 202 8.17 -12.50 -25.71
N GLU A 203 8.25 -12.09 -26.98
CA GLU A 203 7.27 -12.50 -27.97
C GLU A 203 7.43 -13.99 -28.31
N LYS A 204 6.39 -14.77 -27.99
CA LYS A 204 6.22 -16.15 -28.44
C LYS A 204 7.35 -17.10 -28.01
N VAL A 205 8.11 -16.81 -26.96
CA VAL A 205 9.16 -17.72 -26.46
C VAL A 205 8.59 -19.11 -26.24
N LEU A 206 7.47 -19.19 -25.54
CA LEU A 206 6.80 -20.45 -25.22
C LEU A 206 6.07 -21.10 -26.41
N THR A 207 6.25 -20.63 -27.65
CA THR A 207 5.84 -21.37 -28.86
C THR A 207 6.90 -22.38 -29.31
N ASN A 208 8.15 -22.24 -28.87
CA ASN A 208 9.21 -23.17 -29.21
C ASN A 208 9.23 -24.37 -28.21
N PRO A 209 9.04 -25.63 -28.67
CA PRO A 209 8.99 -26.82 -27.82
C PRO A 209 10.25 -27.14 -27.00
N SER A 210 11.34 -26.39 -27.13
CA SER A 210 12.55 -26.58 -26.33
C SER A 210 13.02 -25.28 -25.67
N SER A 211 12.15 -24.27 -25.59
CA SER A 211 12.48 -23.03 -24.87
C SER A 211 12.14 -23.12 -23.38
N ALA A 212 12.96 -22.46 -22.56
CA ALA A 212 12.71 -22.22 -21.16
C ALA A 212 12.81 -20.73 -20.83
N ILE A 213 11.99 -20.30 -19.90
CA ILE A 213 12.10 -19.01 -19.21
C ILE A 213 12.43 -19.31 -17.76
N ILE A 214 13.36 -18.60 -17.18
CA ILE A 214 13.79 -18.81 -15.79
C ILE A 214 13.79 -17.51 -15.02
N THR A 215 13.67 -17.58 -13.71
CA THR A 215 13.83 -16.38 -12.87
C THR A 215 15.30 -15.98 -12.70
N GLU A 216 15.55 -14.72 -12.35
CA GLU A 216 16.88 -14.19 -12.08
C GLU A 216 17.64 -15.00 -11.02
N SER A 217 16.98 -15.31 -9.89
CA SER A 217 17.57 -16.15 -8.85
C SER A 217 17.95 -17.55 -9.36
N THR A 218 17.15 -18.12 -10.27
CA THR A 218 17.43 -19.41 -10.90
C THR A 218 18.65 -19.32 -11.82
N ALA A 219 18.75 -18.27 -12.63
CA ALA A 219 19.91 -18.03 -13.50
C ALA A 219 21.21 -17.89 -12.69
N LEU A 220 21.16 -17.11 -11.60
CA LEU A 220 22.28 -16.95 -10.65
C LEU A 220 22.63 -18.28 -9.96
N LYS A 221 21.64 -19.07 -9.54
CA LYS A 221 21.84 -20.38 -8.91
C LYS A 221 22.52 -21.38 -9.84
N PHE A 222 22.16 -21.37 -11.13
CA PHE A 222 22.67 -22.32 -12.11
C PHE A 222 24.04 -21.91 -12.69
N TRP A 223 24.21 -20.63 -13.03
CA TRP A 223 25.39 -20.15 -13.77
C TRP A 223 26.10 -18.95 -13.16
N GLY A 224 25.63 -18.40 -12.03
CA GLY A 224 26.27 -17.26 -11.35
C GLY A 224 26.08 -15.90 -12.05
N THR A 225 25.25 -15.83 -13.09
CA THR A 225 24.96 -14.60 -13.85
C THR A 225 23.53 -14.67 -14.43
N PRO A 226 22.82 -13.54 -14.61
CA PRO A 226 21.56 -13.49 -15.37
C PRO A 226 21.77 -13.49 -16.89
N ASP A 227 23.00 -13.35 -17.38
CA ASP A 227 23.31 -13.44 -18.81
C ASP A 227 23.53 -14.90 -19.23
N VAL A 228 22.41 -15.58 -19.45
CA VAL A 228 22.34 -17.04 -19.67
C VAL A 228 21.48 -17.42 -20.87
N ILE A 229 21.16 -16.46 -21.72
CA ILE A 229 20.42 -16.72 -22.96
C ILE A 229 21.19 -17.72 -23.81
N GLU A 230 20.47 -18.61 -24.48
CA GLU A 230 20.97 -19.74 -25.24
C GLU A 230 21.66 -20.86 -24.44
N LYS A 231 21.82 -20.74 -23.11
CA LYS A 231 22.35 -21.85 -22.30
C LYS A 231 21.34 -22.97 -22.16
N GLU A 232 21.83 -24.18 -21.95
CA GLU A 232 21.03 -25.39 -21.93
C GLU A 232 21.04 -26.07 -20.56
N PHE A 233 19.94 -26.72 -20.24
CA PHE A 233 19.83 -27.62 -19.11
C PHE A 233 18.98 -28.84 -19.47
N GLU A 234 19.23 -29.96 -18.78
CA GLU A 234 18.49 -31.20 -18.96
C GLU A 234 17.42 -31.31 -17.88
N LEU A 235 16.16 -31.43 -18.30
CA LEU A 235 15.02 -31.70 -17.43
C LEU A 235 14.90 -33.21 -17.23
N GLN A 236 14.90 -33.63 -15.97
CA GLN A 236 14.72 -35.03 -15.58
C GLN A 236 13.42 -35.17 -14.79
N SER A 237 12.54 -36.08 -15.22
CA SER A 237 11.25 -36.36 -14.58
C SER A 237 11.02 -37.86 -14.52
N ASN A 238 10.23 -38.30 -13.54
CA ASN A 238 9.75 -39.68 -13.49
C ASN A 238 8.53 -39.89 -14.41
N PHE A 239 7.90 -38.81 -14.88
CA PHE A 239 6.68 -38.85 -15.69
C PHE A 239 6.95 -38.69 -17.19
N PHE A 240 8.01 -37.98 -17.54
CA PHE A 240 8.37 -37.66 -18.93
C PHE A 240 9.81 -38.03 -19.21
N GLU A 241 10.11 -38.34 -20.48
CA GLU A 241 11.48 -38.58 -20.91
C GLU A 241 12.37 -37.37 -20.67
N SER A 242 13.66 -37.63 -20.45
CA SER A 242 14.64 -36.57 -20.30
C SER A 242 14.70 -35.70 -21.57
N LYS A 243 14.69 -34.38 -21.38
CA LYS A 243 14.70 -33.43 -22.50
C LYS A 243 15.59 -32.23 -22.19
N ILE A 244 16.30 -31.76 -23.22
CA ILE A 244 17.13 -30.57 -23.14
C ILE A 244 16.29 -29.34 -23.48
N TYR A 245 16.40 -28.32 -22.64
CA TYR A 245 15.78 -27.01 -22.83
C TYR A 245 16.83 -25.92 -22.92
N LYS A 246 16.52 -24.90 -23.71
CA LYS A 246 17.34 -23.73 -23.97
C LYS A 246 16.73 -22.49 -23.34
N VAL A 247 17.51 -21.74 -22.57
CA VAL A 247 17.05 -20.51 -21.93
C VAL A 247 16.85 -19.42 -22.98
N ALA A 248 15.61 -18.98 -23.15
CA ALA A 248 15.22 -17.97 -24.13
C ALA A 248 14.89 -16.61 -23.49
N ALA A 249 14.54 -16.60 -22.20
CA ALA A 249 14.36 -15.37 -21.43
C ALA A 249 14.64 -15.58 -19.94
N VAL A 250 14.98 -14.49 -19.26
CA VAL A 250 15.12 -14.38 -17.82
C VAL A 250 14.14 -13.33 -17.31
N ILE A 251 13.29 -13.69 -16.34
CA ILE A 251 12.30 -12.81 -15.72
C ILE A 251 12.73 -12.40 -14.30
N GLU A 252 12.17 -11.30 -13.80
CA GLU A 252 12.26 -10.95 -12.39
C GLU A 252 11.71 -12.07 -11.50
N ASP A 253 12.28 -12.20 -10.30
CA ASP A 253 11.77 -13.15 -9.31
C ASP A 253 10.33 -12.78 -8.94
N THR A 254 9.47 -13.78 -8.84
CA THR A 254 8.10 -13.60 -8.34
C THR A 254 8.13 -12.96 -6.95
N PRO A 255 7.34 -11.90 -6.70
CA PRO A 255 7.19 -11.33 -5.38
C PRO A 255 6.79 -12.40 -4.36
N ILE A 256 7.23 -12.24 -3.12
CA ILE A 256 6.99 -13.24 -2.08
C ILE A 256 5.51 -13.33 -1.66
N ASN A 257 4.71 -12.30 -1.92
CA ASN A 257 3.24 -12.34 -1.86
C ASN A 257 2.64 -12.70 -3.23
N SER A 258 3.14 -13.77 -3.83
CA SER A 258 2.55 -14.37 -5.03
C SER A 258 2.02 -15.73 -4.66
N HIS A 259 0.82 -16.06 -5.12
CA HIS A 259 0.28 -17.41 -4.96
C HIS A 259 1.02 -18.43 -5.85
N LEU A 260 1.66 -17.94 -6.92
CA LEU A 260 2.51 -18.71 -7.83
C LEU A 260 3.98 -18.38 -7.58
N GLU A 261 4.74 -19.37 -7.10
CA GLU A 261 6.20 -19.29 -7.03
C GLU A 261 6.79 -20.01 -8.23
N ILE A 262 7.44 -19.28 -9.13
CA ILE A 262 7.97 -19.83 -10.38
C ILE A 262 9.49 -19.85 -10.30
N ASN A 263 10.12 -20.95 -10.72
CA ASN A 263 11.55 -20.97 -10.99
C ASN A 263 11.84 -21.12 -12.49
N ILE A 264 11.06 -21.99 -13.15
CA ILE A 264 11.23 -22.32 -14.57
C ILE A 264 9.86 -22.47 -15.22
N LEU A 265 9.69 -21.82 -16.37
CA LEU A 265 8.57 -21.98 -17.29
C LEU A 265 9.05 -22.64 -18.57
N LEU A 266 8.38 -23.70 -18.97
CA LEU A 266 8.64 -24.47 -20.17
C LEU A 266 7.46 -24.33 -21.12
N SER A 267 7.71 -24.40 -22.43
CA SER A 267 6.63 -24.36 -23.41
C SER A 267 5.70 -25.57 -23.25
N HIS A 268 4.39 -25.38 -23.19
CA HIS A 268 3.42 -26.49 -23.21
C HIS A 268 3.60 -27.41 -24.44
N TYR A 269 3.92 -26.84 -25.60
CA TYR A 269 4.21 -27.58 -26.84
C TYR A 269 5.41 -28.54 -26.73
N SER A 270 6.22 -28.41 -25.69
CA SER A 270 7.33 -29.31 -25.40
C SER A 270 6.88 -30.73 -25.08
N GLN A 271 5.64 -30.89 -24.60
CA GLN A 271 5.13 -32.13 -24.07
C GLN A 271 3.69 -32.41 -24.55
N PRO A 272 3.51 -32.99 -25.75
CA PRO A 272 2.18 -33.29 -26.31
C PRO A 272 1.34 -34.25 -25.47
N LEU A 273 1.96 -35.03 -24.57
CA LEU A 273 1.23 -35.87 -23.62
C LEU A 273 0.38 -35.03 -22.65
N LEU A 274 0.72 -33.75 -22.43
CA LEU A 274 -0.07 -32.83 -21.60
C LEU A 274 -1.52 -32.69 -22.10
N ASP A 275 -1.73 -32.73 -23.42
CA ASP A 275 -3.07 -32.66 -24.03
C ASP A 275 -3.91 -33.92 -23.78
N GLN A 276 -3.27 -35.01 -23.34
CA GLN A 276 -3.95 -36.27 -22.99
C GLN A 276 -4.34 -36.32 -21.51
N PHE A 277 -3.83 -35.42 -20.67
CA PHE A 277 -4.22 -35.37 -19.27
C PHE A 277 -5.67 -34.87 -19.16
N GLY A 278 -6.46 -35.59 -18.37
CA GLY A 278 -7.92 -35.47 -18.29
C GLY A 278 -8.43 -34.22 -17.58
N GLY A 279 -7.68 -33.12 -17.57
CA GLY A 279 -8.14 -31.81 -17.14
C GLY A 279 -8.14 -31.56 -15.64
N ASP A 280 -7.53 -32.50 -14.90
CA ASP A 280 -7.17 -32.69 -13.47
C ASP A 280 -5.91 -31.99 -12.85
N GLU A 281 -5.00 -31.45 -13.69
CA GLU A 281 -3.76 -30.79 -13.20
C GLU A 281 -3.44 -29.34 -13.64
N PHE A 282 -4.24 -28.67 -14.46
CA PHE A 282 -3.96 -27.32 -14.99
C PHE A 282 -4.47 -26.17 -14.11
N LEU A 283 -3.61 -25.17 -13.91
CA LEU A 283 -3.91 -23.87 -13.33
C LEU A 283 -4.33 -22.91 -14.46
N THR A 284 -5.63 -22.72 -14.64
CA THR A 284 -6.17 -21.94 -15.77
C THR A 284 -6.59 -20.54 -15.33
N TYR A 285 -6.05 -19.53 -16.00
CA TYR A 285 -6.28 -18.11 -15.74
C TYR A 285 -6.83 -17.44 -16.99
N PHE A 286 -7.65 -16.42 -16.79
CA PHE A 286 -8.13 -15.56 -17.86
C PHE A 286 -8.25 -14.12 -17.39
N LYS A 287 -8.06 -13.20 -18.33
CA LYS A 287 -8.17 -11.76 -18.11
C LYS A 287 -9.36 -11.25 -18.90
N LEU A 288 -10.33 -10.64 -18.23
CA LEU A 288 -11.47 -10.00 -18.88
C LEU A 288 -11.05 -8.71 -19.58
N THR A 289 -11.74 -8.29 -20.65
CA THR A 289 -11.50 -6.98 -21.29
C THR A 289 -11.94 -5.81 -20.40
N GLU A 290 -11.46 -4.59 -20.67
CA GLU A 290 -11.83 -3.40 -19.87
C GLU A 290 -13.31 -3.03 -19.98
N SER A 291 -13.95 -3.39 -21.09
CA SER A 291 -15.37 -3.10 -21.35
C SER A 291 -16.31 -4.19 -20.84
N ALA A 292 -15.79 -5.35 -20.41
CA ALA A 292 -16.61 -6.46 -19.96
C ALA A 292 -17.30 -6.15 -18.63
N SER A 293 -18.59 -6.51 -18.53
CA SER A 293 -19.26 -6.59 -17.23
C SER A 293 -18.85 -7.89 -16.54
N PRO A 294 -18.20 -7.86 -15.36
CA PRO A 294 -17.72 -9.07 -14.70
C PRO A 294 -18.83 -10.09 -14.45
N GLU A 295 -19.99 -9.66 -13.96
CA GLU A 295 -21.12 -10.57 -13.67
C GLU A 295 -21.58 -11.35 -14.92
N VAL A 296 -21.69 -10.66 -16.06
CA VAL A 296 -22.12 -11.27 -17.34
C VAL A 296 -21.03 -12.15 -17.93
N ALA A 297 -19.79 -11.66 -17.94
CA ALA A 297 -18.65 -12.38 -18.51
C ALA A 297 -18.36 -13.67 -17.72
N LEU A 298 -18.35 -13.61 -16.39
CA LEU A 298 -18.14 -14.77 -15.54
C LEU A 298 -19.21 -15.85 -15.77
N LYS A 299 -20.48 -15.46 -15.94
CA LYS A 299 -21.54 -16.41 -16.30
C LYS A 299 -21.25 -17.12 -17.63
N LYS A 300 -20.81 -16.39 -18.66
CA LYS A 300 -20.43 -16.99 -19.94
C LYS A 300 -19.23 -17.94 -19.82
N VAL A 301 -18.26 -17.60 -18.97
CA VAL A 301 -17.11 -18.47 -18.66
C VAL A 301 -17.57 -19.77 -17.99
N TYR A 302 -18.51 -19.68 -17.04
CA TYR A 302 -19.15 -20.87 -16.44
C TYR A 302 -19.86 -21.73 -17.48
N ASP A 303 -20.66 -21.12 -18.37
CA ASP A 303 -21.37 -21.85 -19.43
C ASP A 303 -20.38 -22.54 -20.40
N ALA A 304 -19.27 -21.88 -20.74
CA ALA A 304 -18.20 -22.45 -21.55
C ALA A 304 -17.53 -23.64 -20.87
N PHE A 305 -17.27 -23.54 -19.56
CA PHE A 305 -16.74 -24.64 -18.76
C PHE A 305 -17.67 -25.86 -18.76
N GLU A 306 -18.96 -25.66 -18.48
CA GLU A 306 -19.93 -26.75 -18.44
C GLU A 306 -20.02 -27.45 -19.79
N LYS A 307 -20.03 -26.69 -20.89
CA LYS A 307 -20.02 -27.23 -22.25
C LYS A 307 -18.77 -28.09 -22.53
N VAL A 308 -17.58 -27.61 -22.15
CA VAL A 308 -16.33 -28.37 -22.31
C VAL A 308 -16.32 -29.62 -21.42
N SER A 309 -17.04 -29.59 -20.31
CA SER A 309 -17.11 -30.69 -19.35
C SER A 309 -18.20 -31.73 -19.67
N GLU A 310 -19.10 -31.49 -20.63
CA GLU A 310 -20.20 -32.40 -21.00
C GLU A 310 -19.75 -33.86 -21.24
N PRO A 311 -18.69 -34.15 -22.02
CA PRO A 311 -18.26 -35.53 -22.24
C PRO A 311 -17.80 -36.23 -20.96
N ARG A 312 -17.17 -35.48 -20.04
CA ARG A 312 -16.75 -35.99 -18.73
C ARG A 312 -17.97 -36.19 -17.82
N ARG A 313 -18.97 -35.32 -17.91
CA ARG A 313 -20.23 -35.40 -17.16
C ARG A 313 -20.98 -36.69 -17.51
N GLU A 314 -21.06 -37.04 -18.80
CA GLU A 314 -21.63 -38.30 -19.27
C GLU A 314 -20.85 -39.52 -18.73
N ALA A 315 -19.53 -39.37 -18.53
CA ALA A 315 -18.67 -40.38 -17.91
C ALA A 315 -18.72 -40.40 -16.36
N GLY A 316 -19.62 -39.64 -15.74
CA GLY A 316 -19.83 -39.63 -14.29
C GLY A 316 -19.00 -38.60 -13.50
N TYR A 317 -18.35 -37.64 -14.17
CA TYR A 317 -17.65 -36.53 -13.51
C TYR A 317 -18.64 -35.57 -12.85
N ASP A 318 -18.52 -35.33 -11.55
CA ASP A 318 -19.41 -34.47 -10.75
C ASP A 318 -18.79 -33.12 -10.38
N GLY A 319 -17.66 -32.76 -11.01
CA GLY A 319 -16.97 -31.50 -10.75
C GLY A 319 -17.73 -30.31 -11.34
N HIS A 320 -17.83 -29.22 -10.60
CA HIS A 320 -18.42 -27.95 -11.06
C HIS A 320 -17.37 -26.86 -11.10
N ALA A 321 -17.52 -25.89 -12.01
CA ALA A 321 -16.62 -24.74 -12.00
C ALA A 321 -16.86 -23.86 -10.78
N GLY A 322 -15.77 -23.35 -10.24
CA GLY A 322 -15.70 -22.15 -9.43
C GLY A 322 -14.74 -21.16 -10.08
N ILE A 323 -15.01 -19.87 -9.92
CA ILE A 323 -14.15 -18.80 -10.41
C ILE A 323 -13.79 -17.89 -9.24
N ILE A 324 -12.51 -17.56 -9.12
CA ILE A 324 -11.97 -16.71 -8.06
C ILE A 324 -11.09 -15.60 -8.67
N PRO A 325 -11.25 -14.33 -8.25
CA PRO A 325 -10.31 -13.28 -8.62
C PRO A 325 -8.90 -13.62 -8.15
N ILE A 326 -7.87 -13.25 -8.92
CA ILE A 326 -6.48 -13.60 -8.58
C ILE A 326 -6.07 -13.10 -7.18
N LYS A 327 -6.51 -11.90 -6.81
CA LYS A 327 -6.25 -11.25 -5.51
C LYS A 327 -6.84 -12.00 -4.32
N ASP A 328 -7.91 -12.76 -4.56
CA ASP A 328 -8.62 -13.51 -3.54
C ASP A 328 -8.06 -14.93 -3.36
N ILE A 329 -7.18 -15.41 -4.25
CA ILE A 329 -6.66 -16.77 -4.24
C ILE A 329 -5.97 -17.09 -2.91
N ASN A 330 -5.13 -16.19 -2.41
CA ASN A 330 -4.42 -16.43 -1.15
C ASN A 330 -5.36 -16.43 0.08
N LEU A 331 -6.34 -15.52 0.15
CA LEU A 331 -7.15 -15.38 1.37
C LEU A 331 -8.38 -16.28 1.41
N LYS A 332 -8.99 -16.55 0.25
CA LYS A 332 -10.24 -17.34 0.15
C LYS A 332 -10.00 -18.73 -0.45
N GLY A 333 -8.84 -18.95 -1.06
CA GLY A 333 -8.53 -20.18 -1.82
C GLY A 333 -7.32 -20.98 -1.35
N ALA A 334 -6.47 -20.44 -0.47
CA ALA A 334 -5.18 -21.03 -0.09
C ALA A 334 -5.29 -22.45 0.45
N SER A 335 -6.26 -22.72 1.32
CA SER A 335 -6.43 -24.03 1.96
C SER A 335 -6.95 -25.13 1.02
N HIS A 336 -7.32 -24.80 -0.21
CA HIS A 336 -8.10 -25.70 -1.07
C HIS A 336 -7.51 -25.94 -2.46
N PHE A 337 -6.57 -25.11 -2.92
CA PHE A 337 -5.99 -25.25 -4.24
C PHE A 337 -4.63 -25.97 -4.22
N ARG A 338 -4.53 -27.09 -4.94
CA ARG A 338 -3.24 -27.68 -5.33
C ARG A 338 -2.42 -26.69 -6.18
N GLY A 339 -1.10 -26.70 -5.98
CA GLY A 339 -0.16 -25.83 -6.70
C GLY A 339 -0.16 -24.35 -6.25
N ASN A 340 -0.90 -24.03 -5.19
CA ASN A 340 -0.88 -22.71 -4.56
C ASN A 340 0.20 -22.67 -3.46
N SER A 341 1.08 -21.67 -3.49
CA SER A 341 2.05 -21.41 -2.43
C SER A 341 1.46 -20.57 -1.28
N GLY A 342 0.33 -19.91 -1.52
CA GLY A 342 -0.39 -19.10 -0.55
C GLY A 342 -0.91 -19.93 0.63
N LYS A 343 -0.78 -19.38 1.84
CA LYS A 343 -1.27 -19.96 3.11
C LYS A 343 -2.17 -18.96 3.87
N GLY A 344 -2.81 -18.04 3.14
CA GLY A 344 -3.64 -17.01 3.72
C GLY A 344 -4.89 -17.59 4.39
N ASP A 345 -5.31 -16.95 5.47
CA ASP A 345 -6.55 -17.23 6.18
C ASP A 345 -7.27 -15.90 6.39
N LEU A 346 -8.39 -15.71 5.67
CA LEU A 346 -9.17 -14.48 5.73
C LEU A 346 -9.66 -14.18 7.15
N ASP A 347 -10.10 -15.20 7.88
CA ASP A 347 -10.62 -15.02 9.25
C ASP A 347 -9.50 -14.57 10.18
N PHE A 348 -8.32 -15.16 10.04
CA PHE A 348 -7.14 -14.74 10.80
C PHE A 348 -6.73 -13.29 10.52
N VAL A 349 -6.73 -12.88 9.25
CA VAL A 349 -6.44 -11.49 8.84
C VAL A 349 -7.48 -10.52 9.39
N ILE A 350 -8.76 -10.88 9.37
CA ILE A 350 -9.85 -10.06 9.94
C ILE A 350 -9.68 -9.92 11.46
N ILE A 351 -9.44 -11.02 12.18
CA ILE A 351 -9.24 -11.02 13.63
C ILE A 351 -8.06 -10.12 14.00
N LEU A 352 -6.92 -10.27 13.32
CA LEU A 352 -5.74 -9.43 13.55
C LEU A 352 -6.02 -7.95 13.25
N SER A 353 -6.77 -7.65 12.19
CA SER A 353 -7.15 -6.28 11.85
C SER A 353 -7.99 -5.63 12.96
N ILE A 354 -8.95 -6.38 13.53
CA ILE A 354 -9.76 -5.91 14.66
C ILE A 354 -8.89 -5.71 15.91
N VAL A 355 -7.97 -6.63 16.20
CA VAL A 355 -7.03 -6.52 17.32
C VAL A 355 -6.15 -5.27 17.18
N ALA A 356 -5.60 -5.02 15.99
CA ALA A 356 -4.79 -3.83 15.72
C ALA A 356 -5.60 -2.54 15.95
N ALA A 357 -6.84 -2.49 15.46
CA ALA A 357 -7.74 -1.36 15.68
C ALA A 357 -8.05 -1.14 17.17
N ALA A 358 -8.27 -2.22 17.94
CA ALA A 358 -8.52 -2.15 19.37
C ALA A 358 -7.30 -1.65 20.16
N ILE A 359 -6.10 -2.14 19.85
CA ILE A 359 -4.83 -1.70 20.47
C ILE A 359 -4.62 -0.20 20.21
N LEU A 360 -4.82 0.24 18.96
CA LEU A 360 -4.68 1.63 18.58
C LEU A 360 -5.71 2.50 19.30
N LEU A 361 -6.97 2.08 19.37
CA LEU A 361 -8.01 2.79 20.10
C LEU A 361 -7.66 2.96 21.58
N ILE A 362 -7.21 1.88 22.24
CA ILE A 362 -6.80 1.93 23.65
C ILE A 362 -5.62 2.87 23.85
N ALA A 363 -4.61 2.82 22.97
CA ALA A 363 -3.45 3.70 23.03
C ALA A 363 -3.83 5.18 22.88
N VAL A 364 -4.71 5.50 21.92
CA VAL A 364 -5.22 6.86 21.70
C VAL A 364 -6.06 7.33 22.88
N LEU A 365 -6.99 6.52 23.39
CA LEU A 365 -7.82 6.89 24.54
C LEU A 365 -6.98 7.13 25.80
N ASN A 366 -5.98 6.28 26.06
CA ASN A 366 -5.06 6.47 27.17
C ASN A 366 -4.27 7.79 27.01
N PHE A 367 -3.79 8.07 25.80
CA PHE A 367 -3.09 9.31 25.50
C PHE A 367 -3.97 10.55 25.70
N VAL A 368 -5.22 10.51 25.21
CA VAL A 368 -6.21 11.58 25.41
C VAL A 368 -6.47 11.81 26.90
N ASN A 369 -6.66 10.74 27.67
CA ASN A 369 -6.96 10.82 29.11
C ASN A 369 -5.78 11.42 29.90
N LEU A 370 -4.56 10.96 29.62
CA LEU A 370 -3.35 11.46 30.31
C LEU A 370 -3.05 12.92 29.95
N LEU A 371 -3.18 13.30 28.68
CA LEU A 371 -3.02 14.70 28.27
C LEU A 371 -4.11 15.59 28.88
N SER A 372 -5.36 15.11 28.93
CA SER A 372 -6.46 15.83 29.56
C SER A 372 -6.18 16.10 31.05
N ALA A 373 -5.72 15.08 31.79
CA ALA A 373 -5.34 15.24 33.18
C ALA A 373 -4.18 16.24 33.36
N LYS A 374 -3.17 16.18 32.49
CA LYS A 374 -2.05 17.14 32.48
C LYS A 374 -2.51 18.58 32.26
N PHE A 375 -3.46 18.80 31.36
CA PHE A 375 -3.97 20.14 31.07
C PHE A 375 -4.89 20.67 32.18
N GLN A 376 -5.65 19.80 32.85
CA GLN A 376 -6.44 20.18 34.03
C GLN A 376 -5.55 20.68 35.17
N ASN A 377 -4.39 20.06 35.41
CA ASN A 377 -3.47 20.51 36.46
C ASN A 377 -2.86 21.90 36.19
N ARG A 378 -2.94 22.40 34.95
CA ARG A 378 -2.40 23.71 34.54
C ARG A 378 -3.46 24.81 34.47
N PHE A 379 -4.65 24.56 35.00
CA PHE A 379 -5.77 25.50 34.93
C PHE A 379 -5.44 26.90 35.48
N ASN A 380 -4.77 26.96 36.64
CA ASN A 380 -4.42 28.22 37.29
C ASN A 380 -3.42 29.04 36.46
N GLU A 381 -2.45 28.37 35.81
CA GLU A 381 -1.49 29.00 34.90
C GLU A 381 -2.21 29.66 33.70
N ILE A 382 -3.22 28.97 33.16
CA ILE A 382 -4.00 29.43 32.01
C ILE A 382 -4.91 30.60 32.41
N GLY A 383 -5.50 30.54 33.61
CA GLY A 383 -6.29 31.63 34.18
C GLY A 383 -5.50 32.93 34.28
N VAL A 384 -4.28 32.87 34.85
CA VAL A 384 -3.39 34.04 34.93
C VAL A 384 -3.04 34.58 33.54
N ARG A 385 -2.75 33.72 32.56
CA ARG A 385 -2.43 34.17 31.19
C ARG A 385 -3.60 34.85 30.49
N LYS A 386 -4.83 34.36 30.66
CA LYS A 386 -6.02 34.99 30.11
C LYS A 386 -6.21 36.40 30.67
N VAL A 387 -5.96 36.61 31.96
CA VAL A 387 -6.02 37.94 32.61
C VAL A 387 -4.95 38.87 32.04
N VAL A 388 -3.75 38.35 31.70
CA VAL A 388 -2.66 39.11 31.08
C VAL A 388 -2.89 39.35 29.57
N GLY A 389 -4.04 38.94 29.01
CA GLY A 389 -4.44 39.22 27.62
C GLY A 389 -4.08 38.13 26.62
N ALA A 390 -3.76 36.90 27.05
CA ALA A 390 -3.50 35.81 26.12
C ALA A 390 -4.77 35.44 25.33
N ASN A 391 -4.68 35.51 24.00
CA ASN A 391 -5.77 35.10 23.11
C ASN A 391 -6.00 33.57 23.20
N ARG A 392 -7.27 33.15 23.12
CA ARG A 392 -7.74 31.75 23.03
C ARG A 392 -6.90 30.91 22.05
N ASN A 393 -6.61 31.46 20.87
CA ASN A 393 -5.88 30.74 19.83
C ASN A 393 -4.42 30.45 20.24
N SER A 394 -3.79 31.33 21.01
CA SER A 394 -2.42 31.12 21.50
C SER A 394 -2.35 29.97 22.50
N ILE A 395 -3.36 29.85 23.38
CA ILE A 395 -3.47 28.76 24.35
C ILE A 395 -3.72 27.43 23.64
N LEU A 396 -4.62 27.42 22.66
CA LEU A 396 -4.93 26.24 21.85
C LEU A 396 -3.71 25.74 21.08
N LEU A 397 -3.03 26.64 20.35
CA LEU A 397 -1.83 26.31 19.58
C LEU A 397 -0.70 25.79 20.47
N GLN A 398 -0.54 26.35 21.66
CA GLN A 398 0.42 25.82 22.62
C GLN A 398 0.07 24.36 23.00
N PHE A 399 -1.17 24.05 23.38
CA PHE A 399 -1.52 22.66 23.75
C PHE A 399 -1.37 21.68 22.60
N ILE A 400 -1.80 22.07 21.40
CA ILE A 400 -1.60 21.26 20.19
C ILE A 400 -0.10 21.02 19.97
N SER A 401 0.74 22.04 20.09
CA SER A 401 2.19 21.89 19.91
C SER A 401 2.82 20.95 20.95
N GLU A 402 2.35 20.97 22.19
CA GLU A 402 2.83 20.07 23.25
C GLU A 402 2.44 18.62 22.97
N ALA A 403 1.22 18.37 22.54
CA ALA A 403 0.75 17.02 22.21
C ALA A 403 1.40 16.48 20.93
N VAL A 404 1.55 17.33 19.90
CA VAL A 404 2.24 16.98 18.65
C VAL A 404 3.69 16.61 18.94
N LEU A 405 4.37 17.34 19.83
CA LEU A 405 5.73 16.98 20.25
C LEU A 405 5.80 15.58 20.87
N ILE A 406 4.83 15.23 21.74
CA ILE A 406 4.74 13.90 22.32
C ILE A 406 4.46 12.84 21.25
N ALA A 407 3.53 13.10 20.34
CA ALA A 407 3.22 12.20 19.24
C ALA A 407 4.44 11.97 18.34
N CYS A 408 5.19 13.01 17.96
CA CYS A 408 6.41 12.87 17.16
C CYS A 408 7.45 11.96 17.84
N ILE A 409 7.69 12.14 19.15
CA ILE A 409 8.61 11.29 19.91
C ILE A 409 8.08 9.85 19.99
N SER A 410 6.77 9.70 20.20
CA SER A 410 6.10 8.38 20.24
C SER A 410 6.22 7.65 18.90
N SER A 411 6.11 8.37 17.78
CA SER A 411 6.28 7.82 16.43
C SER A 411 7.69 7.33 16.17
N ILE A 412 8.71 8.08 16.62
CA ILE A 412 10.10 7.63 16.53
C ILE A 412 10.29 6.33 17.30
N ILE A 413 9.74 6.24 18.53
CA ILE A 413 9.81 5.03 19.35
C ILE A 413 9.01 3.89 18.71
N SER A 414 7.83 4.17 18.17
CA SER A 414 7.00 3.20 17.46
C SER A 414 7.73 2.60 16.26
N ILE A 415 8.41 3.43 15.47
CA ILE A 415 9.20 2.99 14.31
C ILE A 415 10.39 2.15 14.79
N ALA A 416 11.06 2.55 15.87
CA ALA A 416 12.15 1.76 16.45
C ALA A 416 11.67 0.39 16.93
N ILE A 417 10.54 0.32 17.65
CA ILE A 417 9.92 -0.95 18.08
C ILE A 417 9.55 -1.79 16.87
N PHE A 418 8.89 -1.20 15.87
CA PHE A 418 8.51 -1.88 14.63
C PHE A 418 9.72 -2.50 13.95
N LEU A 419 10.79 -1.74 13.71
CA LEU A 419 11.98 -2.21 13.02
C LEU A 419 12.72 -3.30 13.80
N LEU A 420 12.80 -3.18 15.13
CA LEU A 420 13.46 -4.17 15.98
C LEU A 420 12.68 -5.48 16.06
N ALA A 421 11.35 -5.41 16.08
CA ALA A 421 10.48 -6.58 16.25
C ALA A 421 10.02 -7.19 14.92
N LEU A 422 10.27 -6.55 13.76
CA LEU A 422 9.75 -6.98 12.46
C LEU A 422 10.18 -8.41 12.11
N THR A 423 11.47 -8.73 12.28
CA THR A 423 12.01 -10.05 11.96
C THR A 423 11.43 -11.13 12.86
N ASP A 424 11.41 -10.91 14.18
CA ASP A 424 10.86 -11.86 15.15
C ASP A 424 9.37 -12.08 14.93
N PHE A 425 8.64 -11.01 14.61
CA PHE A 425 7.23 -11.07 14.27
C PHE A 425 6.98 -11.84 12.97
N GLY A 426 7.82 -11.65 11.94
CA GLY A 426 7.77 -12.44 10.71
C GLY A 426 7.92 -13.94 10.96
N ILE A 427 8.86 -14.34 11.81
CA ILE A 427 9.04 -15.74 12.22
C ILE A 427 7.79 -16.26 12.94
N LEU A 428 7.21 -15.45 13.84
CA LEU A 428 6.02 -15.83 14.60
C LEU A 428 4.81 -16.13 13.71
N VAL A 429 4.64 -15.37 12.61
CA VAL A 429 3.52 -15.53 11.68
C VAL A 429 3.86 -16.42 10.47
N ASP A 430 5.03 -17.09 10.47
CA ASP A 430 5.54 -17.90 9.35
C ASP A 430 5.57 -17.13 8.02
N ARG A 431 6.06 -15.88 8.04
CA ARG A 431 6.21 -15.01 6.85
C ARG A 431 7.54 -14.26 6.86
N LYS A 432 8.15 -14.11 5.68
CA LYS A 432 9.35 -13.29 5.50
C LYS A 432 8.96 -11.83 5.21
N LEU A 433 8.48 -11.15 6.25
CA LEU A 433 8.05 -9.74 6.18
C LEU A 433 9.21 -8.76 6.05
N ASP A 434 10.43 -9.21 6.36
CA ASP A 434 11.70 -8.52 6.21
C ASP A 434 11.98 -8.11 4.76
N ILE A 435 11.34 -8.72 3.76
CA ILE A 435 11.53 -8.35 2.35
C ILE A 435 10.68 -7.12 1.94
N TYR A 436 9.73 -6.68 2.79
CA TYR A 436 8.84 -5.52 2.52
C TYR A 436 9.43 -4.16 2.90
N PHE A 437 10.76 -4.02 2.90
CA PHE A 437 11.38 -2.70 3.10
C PHE A 437 10.91 -1.65 2.10
N SER A 438 10.49 -2.05 0.90
CA SER A 438 9.87 -1.15 -0.09
C SER A 438 8.59 -0.47 0.41
N SER A 439 7.86 -1.12 1.32
CA SER A 439 6.63 -0.61 1.94
C SER A 439 6.89 0.23 3.20
N LEU A 440 8.15 0.33 3.66
CA LEU A 440 8.52 1.07 4.85
C LEU A 440 8.13 2.57 4.79
N PRO A 441 8.30 3.30 3.67
CA PRO A 441 7.87 4.70 3.60
C PRO A 441 6.37 4.87 3.82
N TRP A 442 5.55 3.94 3.30
CA TRP A 442 4.11 3.94 3.51
C TRP A 442 3.77 3.74 4.99
N ILE A 443 4.38 2.75 5.65
CA ILE A 443 4.17 2.47 7.08
C ILE A 443 4.58 3.66 7.94
N ILE A 444 5.74 4.27 7.68
CA ILE A 444 6.20 5.48 8.38
C ILE A 444 5.18 6.61 8.22
N GLY A 445 4.67 6.81 7.00
CA GLY A 445 3.62 7.78 6.71
C GLY A 445 2.34 7.52 7.52
N VAL A 446 1.87 6.27 7.55
CA VAL A 446 0.68 5.86 8.31
C VAL A 446 0.87 6.03 9.82
N VAL A 447 2.02 5.61 10.37
CA VAL A 447 2.38 5.81 11.78
C VAL A 447 2.41 7.29 12.15
N PHE A 448 3.03 8.12 11.31
CA PHE A 448 3.09 9.56 11.52
C PHE A 448 1.69 10.21 11.44
N LEU A 449 0.85 9.76 10.50
CA LEU A 449 -0.51 10.25 10.36
C LEU A 449 -1.37 9.90 11.58
N ILE A 450 -1.35 8.64 12.02
CA ILE A 450 -2.12 8.14 13.16
C ILE A 450 -1.72 8.86 14.45
N SER A 451 -0.42 8.98 14.72
CA SER A 451 0.11 9.66 15.91
C SER A 451 -0.26 11.14 15.94
N THR A 452 -0.13 11.84 14.80
CA THR A 452 -0.48 13.26 14.70
C THR A 452 -1.99 13.47 14.84
N PHE A 453 -2.79 12.62 14.21
CA PHE A 453 -4.25 12.62 14.36
C PHE A 453 -4.65 12.44 15.83
N ALA A 454 -4.06 11.45 16.52
CA ALA A 454 -4.29 11.22 17.95
C ALA A 454 -3.93 12.44 18.81
N ALA A 455 -2.81 13.11 18.53
CA ALA A 455 -2.42 14.34 19.23
C ALA A 455 -3.39 15.50 19.02
N VAL A 456 -3.89 15.68 17.80
CA VAL A 456 -4.89 16.72 17.50
C VAL A 456 -6.18 16.43 18.26
N VAL A 457 -6.71 15.21 18.18
CA VAL A 457 -7.93 14.80 18.91
C VAL A 457 -7.77 14.98 20.41
N ALA A 458 -6.64 14.53 20.98
CA ALA A 458 -6.34 14.66 22.40
C ALA A 458 -6.22 16.12 22.87
N SER A 459 -5.82 17.03 21.99
CA SER A 459 -5.62 18.44 22.32
C SER A 459 -6.87 19.28 22.20
N ILE A 460 -7.73 18.98 21.21
CA ILE A 460 -8.92 19.79 20.93
C ILE A 460 -9.90 19.75 22.10
N PHE A 461 -10.20 18.56 22.63
CA PHE A 461 -11.25 18.40 23.63
C PHE A 461 -10.96 19.18 24.94
N PRO A 462 -9.77 19.07 25.56
CA PRO A 462 -9.43 19.85 26.75
C PRO A 462 -9.27 21.34 26.43
N ALA A 463 -8.65 21.68 25.30
CA ALA A 463 -8.37 23.07 24.96
C ALA A 463 -9.64 23.87 24.68
N LEU A 464 -10.67 23.27 24.05
CA LEU A 464 -11.98 23.91 23.87
C LEU A 464 -12.68 24.14 25.21
N ARG A 465 -12.62 23.16 26.12
CA ARG A 465 -13.22 23.26 27.45
C ARG A 465 -12.57 24.38 28.28
N VAL A 466 -11.24 24.50 28.22
CA VAL A 466 -10.50 25.56 28.92
C VAL A 466 -10.65 26.93 28.23
N ALA A 467 -10.73 26.95 26.90
CA ALA A 467 -10.94 28.17 26.14
C ALA A 467 -12.28 28.85 26.47
N ASN A 468 -13.34 28.07 26.68
CA ASN A 468 -14.69 28.57 26.97
C ASN A 468 -14.91 29.00 28.44
N LEU A 469 -13.91 28.87 29.31
CA LEU A 469 -14.01 29.36 30.68
C LEU A 469 -14.09 30.89 30.68
N LYS A 470 -15.19 31.40 31.23
CA LYS A 470 -15.33 32.81 31.60
C LYS A 470 -14.45 33.04 32.84
N CYS A 471 -13.47 33.93 32.71
CA CYS A 471 -12.79 34.46 33.89
C CYS A 471 -13.82 35.24 34.70
N VAL A 472 -14.11 34.78 35.92
CA VAL A 472 -14.92 35.54 36.88
C VAL A 472 -14.01 36.65 37.40
N HIS A 473 -14.47 37.89 37.23
CA HIS A 473 -13.80 39.09 37.76
C HIS A 473 -13.99 39.19 39.26
#